data_AF-A0A5J5GHJ7-F1
#
_entry.id   AF-A0A5J5GHJ7-F1
#
_cell.length_a   1.000
_cell.length_b   1.000
_cell.length_c   1.000
_cell.angle_alpha   90.00
_cell.angle_beta   90.00
_cell.angle_gamma   90.00
#
_symmetry.space_group_name_H-M   'P 1'
#
loop_
_entity.id
_entity.type
_entity.pdbx_description
1 polymer ?
#
loop_
_entity_poly.entity_id
_entity_poly.type
_entity_poly.pdbx_seq_one_letter_code
_entity_poly.pdbx_strand_id
1 'polypeptide(L)'
;MLLFSVMMSAVAPGLALLTYFYLKDKYDQEPLQLVAKVFLLGFLIVFPVMIIQNGLMKGLPLDLYSESFLISAGVEEGLKWFVLYHMIYNHMEFDEPYDGIVYAVAISLGFATVENVLYALYNHAALGPMLVRALLPVSGHAMFGIIMGYHLGRAKFSPSGRTRRILALSFVLPWLWHGIYDFIIGATPNYWIWFMVPMMAVLWYGGMGKVARANNRSPFRLAKREEEVNL
;
A
#
# COMPACT_ATOMS: atom_id res chain seq x y z
N MET A 1 -24.29 -5.03 19.38
CA MET A 1 -24.16 -5.46 17.96
C MET A 1 -23.51 -4.39 17.07
N LEU A 2 -23.74 -3.09 17.29
CA LEU A 2 -23.13 -2.01 16.47
C LEU A 2 -21.60 -1.93 16.53
N LEU A 3 -20.99 -2.07 17.72
CA LEU A 3 -19.54 -1.99 17.88
C LEU A 3 -18.80 -3.10 17.10
N PHE A 4 -19.27 -4.34 17.22
CA PHE A 4 -18.69 -5.47 16.49
C PHE A 4 -18.74 -5.23 14.97
N SER A 5 -19.88 -4.78 14.43
CA SER A 5 -20.02 -4.50 13.00
C SER A 5 -19.10 -3.37 12.52
N VAL A 6 -18.93 -2.31 13.31
CA VAL A 6 -18.02 -1.19 12.98
C VAL A 6 -16.55 -1.62 13.04
N MET A 7 -16.17 -2.42 14.03
CA MET A 7 -14.81 -2.96 14.10
C MET A 7 -14.52 -3.93 12.96
N MET A 8 -15.49 -4.77 12.59
CA MET A 8 -15.36 -5.65 11.43
C MET A 8 -15.26 -4.86 10.13
N SER A 9 -16.03 -3.78 9.94
CA SER A 9 -15.90 -2.93 8.75
C SER A 9 -14.59 -2.14 8.72
N ALA A 10 -13.94 -1.93 9.87
CA ALA A 10 -12.61 -1.35 9.94
C ALA A 10 -11.52 -2.33 9.46
N VAL A 11 -11.59 -3.59 9.88
CA VAL A 11 -10.53 -4.61 9.68
C VAL A 11 -10.71 -5.45 8.42
N ALA A 12 -11.93 -5.87 8.11
CA ALA A 12 -12.21 -6.79 7.02
C ALA A 12 -11.70 -6.31 5.64
N PRO A 13 -11.81 -5.02 5.25
CA PRO A 13 -11.32 -4.56 3.95
C PRO A 13 -9.81 -4.75 3.80
N GLY A 14 -9.04 -4.49 4.86
CA GLY A 14 -7.59 -4.66 4.86
C GLY A 14 -7.20 -6.12 4.65
N LEU A 15 -7.83 -7.04 5.39
CA LEU A 15 -7.60 -8.47 5.22
C LEU A 15 -8.07 -8.99 3.85
N ALA A 16 -9.24 -8.56 3.39
CA ALA A 16 -9.79 -8.99 2.11
C ALA A 16 -8.90 -8.59 0.93
N LEU A 17 -8.39 -7.36 0.90
CA LEU A 17 -7.46 -6.91 -0.13
C LEU A 17 -6.11 -7.62 -0.03
N LEU A 18 -5.61 -7.87 1.18
CA LEU A 18 -4.37 -8.62 1.37
C LEU A 18 -4.52 -10.03 0.80
N THR A 19 -5.59 -10.74 1.17
CA THR A 19 -5.90 -12.06 0.65
C THR A 19 -6.04 -12.03 -0.87
N TYR A 20 -6.73 -11.03 -1.44
CA TYR A 20 -6.86 -10.90 -2.89
C TYR A 20 -5.52 -10.80 -3.61
N PHE A 21 -4.60 -9.95 -3.14
CA PHE A 21 -3.29 -9.77 -3.78
C PHE A 21 -2.34 -10.93 -3.50
N TYR A 22 -2.40 -11.52 -2.30
CA TYR A 22 -1.67 -12.75 -2.00
C TYR A 22 -2.07 -13.90 -2.94
N LEU A 23 -3.37 -14.10 -3.16
CA LEU A 23 -3.87 -15.14 -4.08
C LEU A 23 -3.67 -14.80 -5.57
N LYS A 24 -3.24 -13.58 -5.89
CA LYS A 24 -2.89 -13.17 -7.27
C LYS A 24 -1.45 -13.47 -7.63
N ASP A 25 -0.66 -13.95 -6.67
CA ASP A 25 0.61 -14.58 -6.93
C ASP A 25 0.39 -15.90 -7.68
N LYS A 26 0.96 -16.00 -8.88
CA LYS A 26 0.66 -17.10 -9.80
C LYS A 26 1.66 -18.23 -9.73
N TYR A 27 2.92 -17.95 -9.38
CA TYR A 27 4.02 -18.84 -9.67
C TYR A 27 4.70 -19.37 -8.41
N ASP A 28 5.00 -18.50 -7.44
CA ASP A 28 5.57 -18.92 -6.18
C ASP A 28 4.95 -18.14 -5.02
N GLN A 29 4.18 -18.81 -4.18
CA GLN A 29 3.45 -18.12 -3.11
C GLN A 29 4.35 -17.88 -1.90
N GLU A 30 4.50 -16.61 -1.54
CA GLU A 30 5.20 -16.18 -0.34
C GLU A 30 4.76 -16.90 0.95
N PRO A 31 5.69 -17.21 1.89
CA PRO A 31 5.31 -17.82 3.15
C PRO A 31 4.33 -16.94 3.93
N LEU A 32 3.13 -17.48 4.21
CA LEU A 32 2.07 -16.77 4.95
C LEU A 32 2.55 -16.11 6.25
N GLN A 33 3.50 -16.76 6.95
CA GLN A 33 4.06 -16.22 8.18
C GLN A 33 4.84 -14.91 7.96
N LEU A 34 5.57 -14.80 6.85
CA LEU A 34 6.33 -13.60 6.52
C LEU A 34 5.40 -12.48 6.07
N VAL A 35 4.42 -12.78 5.22
CA VAL A 35 3.37 -11.82 4.81
C VAL A 35 2.62 -11.29 6.03
N ALA A 36 2.24 -12.17 6.98
CA ALA A 36 1.60 -11.77 8.23
C ALA A 36 2.52 -10.89 9.10
N LYS A 37 3.82 -11.21 9.21
CA LYS A 37 4.80 -10.35 9.92
C LYS A 37 4.88 -8.97 9.28
N VAL A 38 4.93 -8.87 7.95
CA VAL A 38 4.99 -7.58 7.25
C VAL A 38 3.70 -6.78 7.41
N PHE A 39 2.55 -7.43 7.41
CA PHE A 39 1.27 -6.81 7.76
C PHE A 39 1.27 -6.26 9.20
N LEU A 40 1.77 -7.03 10.17
CA LEU A 40 1.90 -6.59 11.55
C LEU A 40 2.94 -5.47 11.72
N LEU A 41 4.01 -5.44 10.92
CA LEU A 41 4.92 -4.28 10.87
C LEU A 41 4.19 -3.03 10.39
N GLY A 42 3.28 -3.17 9.41
CA GLY A 42 2.38 -2.10 8.98
C GLY A 42 1.52 -1.54 10.12
N PHE A 43 1.01 -2.42 10.98
CA PHE A 43 0.29 -2.03 12.19
C PHE A 43 1.18 -1.23 13.14
N LEU A 44 2.41 -1.70 13.38
CA LEU A 44 3.32 -1.10 14.34
C LEU A 44 3.89 0.25 13.88
N ILE A 45 4.07 0.46 12.58
CA ILE A 45 4.67 1.72 12.09
C ILE A 45 3.72 2.92 12.19
N VAL A 46 2.43 2.70 12.46
CA VAL A 46 1.45 3.77 12.69
C VAL A 46 1.87 4.63 13.89
N PHE A 47 2.40 4.02 14.96
CA PHE A 47 2.82 4.74 16.15
C PHE A 47 3.95 5.75 15.90
N PRO A 48 5.12 5.37 15.31
CA PRO A 48 6.15 6.34 14.97
C PRO A 48 5.67 7.36 13.92
N VAL A 49 4.83 6.96 12.95
CA VAL A 49 4.21 7.89 11.99
C VAL A 49 3.44 8.99 12.75
N MET A 50 2.56 8.62 13.67
CA MET A 50 1.76 9.58 14.45
C MET A 50 2.63 10.54 15.26
N ILE A 51 3.70 10.05 15.88
CA ILE A 51 4.63 10.89 16.66
C ILE A 51 5.31 11.92 15.76
N ILE A 52 5.83 11.48 14.60
CA ILE A 52 6.52 12.36 13.66
C ILE A 52 5.54 13.39 13.08
N GLN A 53 4.36 12.95 12.62
CA GLN A 53 3.32 13.84 12.10
C GLN A 53 2.89 14.89 13.14
N ASN A 54 2.68 14.49 14.40
CA ASN A 54 2.35 15.44 15.47
C ASN A 54 3.45 16.47 15.73
N GLY A 55 4.71 16.05 15.70
CA GLY A 55 5.85 16.95 15.81
C GLY A 55 5.95 17.94 14.65
N LEU A 56 5.76 17.46 13.41
CA LEU A 56 5.79 18.29 12.20
C LEU A 56 4.63 19.30 12.16
N MET A 57 3.42 18.88 12.53
CA MET A 57 2.25 19.77 12.59
C MET A 57 2.43 20.95 13.57
N LYS A 58 3.27 20.80 14.60
CA LYS A 58 3.58 21.88 15.55
C LYS A 58 4.69 22.82 15.06
N GLY A 59 5.56 22.36 14.17
CA GLY A 59 6.78 23.06 13.75
C GLY A 59 6.76 23.62 12.34
N LEU A 60 5.81 23.22 11.50
CA LEU A 60 5.74 23.60 10.09
C LEU A 60 4.46 24.41 9.76
N PRO A 61 4.47 25.17 8.65
CA PRO A 61 3.26 25.78 8.12
C PRO A 61 2.19 24.72 7.81
N LEU A 62 0.96 24.99 8.27
CA LEU A 62 -0.22 24.15 8.06
C LEU A 62 -0.97 24.56 6.78
N ASP A 63 -0.22 24.69 5.68
CA ASP A 63 -0.83 24.84 4.37
C ASP A 63 -1.17 23.46 3.79
N LEU A 64 -2.20 23.42 2.94
CA LEU A 64 -2.73 22.18 2.39
C LEU A 64 -1.68 21.34 1.64
N TYR A 65 -0.69 21.98 1.00
CA TYR A 65 0.37 21.24 0.29
C TYR A 65 1.33 20.57 1.29
N SER A 66 1.74 21.31 2.32
CA SER A 66 2.60 20.78 3.39
C SER A 66 1.91 19.65 4.14
N GLU A 67 0.63 19.79 4.48
CA GLU A 67 -0.15 18.74 5.13
C GLU A 67 -0.26 17.48 4.27
N SER A 68 -0.63 17.63 2.99
CA SER A 68 -0.90 16.48 2.11
C SER A 68 0.38 15.76 1.67
N PHE A 69 1.39 16.50 1.21
CA PHE A 69 2.58 15.89 0.61
C PHE A 69 3.71 15.67 1.62
N LEU A 70 3.96 16.61 2.52
CA LEU A 70 5.11 16.52 3.42
C LEU A 70 4.78 15.74 4.69
N ILE A 71 3.69 16.13 5.39
CA ILE A 71 3.34 15.60 6.70
C ILE A 71 2.62 14.25 6.56
N SER A 72 1.57 14.17 5.74
CA SER A 72 0.81 12.93 5.54
C SER A 72 1.56 11.93 4.68
N ALA A 73 1.48 12.06 3.35
CA ALA A 73 2.04 11.10 2.40
C ALA A 73 3.56 10.91 2.56
N GLY A 74 4.30 11.98 2.86
CA GLY A 74 5.75 11.96 3.01
C GLY A 74 6.21 11.07 4.15
N VAL A 75 5.63 11.26 5.35
CA VAL A 75 5.98 10.47 6.53
C VAL A 75 5.51 9.04 6.38
N GLU A 76 4.28 8.84 5.93
CA GLU A 76 3.68 7.51 5.84
C GLU A 76 4.35 6.62 4.80
N GLU A 77 4.40 7.07 3.54
CA GLU A 77 5.00 6.27 2.47
C GLU A 77 6.51 6.19 2.66
N GLY A 78 7.13 7.23 3.26
CA GLY A 78 8.54 7.22 3.61
C GLY A 78 8.89 6.14 4.62
N LEU A 79 8.13 6.02 5.71
CA LEU A 79 8.37 4.97 6.71
C LEU A 79 8.03 3.57 6.20
N LYS A 80 6.94 3.40 5.45
CA LYS A 80 6.62 2.11 4.79
C LYS A 80 7.75 1.67 3.87
N TRP A 81 8.20 2.58 3.00
CA TRP A 81 9.32 2.32 2.08
C TRP A 81 10.61 2.02 2.83
N PHE A 82 10.93 2.79 3.88
CA PHE A 82 12.14 2.59 4.68
C PHE A 82 12.16 1.19 5.31
N VAL A 83 11.06 0.77 5.92
CA VAL A 83 10.94 -0.56 6.54
C VAL A 83 11.09 -1.67 5.50
N LEU A 84 10.37 -1.58 4.37
CA LEU A 84 10.49 -2.58 3.30
C LEU A 84 11.91 -2.65 2.73
N TYR A 85 12.54 -1.49 2.50
CA TYR A 85 13.89 -1.44 1.95
C TYR A 85 14.92 -2.11 2.87
N HIS A 86 14.84 -1.88 4.17
CA HIS A 86 15.84 -2.43 5.11
C HIS A 86 15.53 -3.86 5.57
N MET A 87 14.25 -4.24 5.70
CA MET A 87 13.87 -5.54 6.26
C MET A 87 13.56 -6.60 5.22
N ILE A 88 13.01 -6.20 4.05
CA ILE A 88 12.47 -7.15 3.06
C ILE A 88 13.28 -7.15 1.76
N TYR A 89 13.81 -6.01 1.31
CA TYR A 89 14.44 -5.89 0.00
C TYR A 89 15.57 -6.91 -0.25
N ASN A 90 16.36 -7.24 0.77
CA ASN A 90 17.42 -8.25 0.69
C ASN A 90 17.06 -9.59 1.35
N HIS A 91 15.79 -9.78 1.73
CA HIS A 91 15.31 -11.06 2.28
C HIS A 91 15.38 -12.15 1.21
N MET A 92 15.64 -13.39 1.61
CA MET A 92 15.82 -14.52 0.69
C MET A 92 14.52 -14.90 -0.03
N GLU A 93 13.40 -14.86 0.69
CA GLU A 93 12.06 -15.13 0.13
C GLU A 93 11.64 -14.13 -0.95
N PHE A 94 12.19 -12.91 -0.98
CA PHE A 94 11.91 -11.96 -2.05
C PHE A 94 12.73 -12.32 -3.29
N ASP A 95 12.32 -13.31 -4.06
CA ASP A 95 13.07 -13.87 -5.17
C ASP A 95 12.42 -13.69 -6.55
N GLU A 96 11.23 -13.07 -6.61
CA GLU A 96 10.59 -12.63 -7.84
C GLU A 96 9.98 -11.20 -7.80
N PRO A 97 9.70 -10.59 -8.98
CA PRO A 97 9.19 -9.22 -9.00
C PRO A 97 7.82 -9.02 -8.36
N TYR A 98 7.00 -10.07 -8.23
CA TYR A 98 5.65 -9.98 -7.66
C TYR A 98 5.68 -9.85 -6.13
N ASP A 99 6.63 -10.48 -5.46
CA ASP A 99 6.78 -10.44 -4.00
C ASP A 99 6.89 -9.02 -3.48
N GLY A 100 7.60 -8.17 -4.23
CA GLY A 100 7.69 -6.74 -3.93
C GLY A 100 6.31 -6.13 -3.76
N ILE A 101 5.34 -6.50 -4.62
CA ILE A 101 3.93 -6.10 -4.52
C ILE A 101 3.29 -6.73 -3.27
N VAL A 102 3.44 -8.03 -3.04
CA VAL A 102 2.83 -8.73 -1.89
C VAL A 102 3.25 -8.10 -0.57
N TYR A 103 4.55 -7.90 -0.35
CA TYR A 103 5.08 -7.29 0.87
C TYR A 103 4.70 -5.82 1.01
N ALA A 104 4.76 -5.04 -0.07
CA ALA A 104 4.40 -3.63 -0.02
C ALA A 104 2.89 -3.42 0.22
N VAL A 105 2.05 -4.28 -0.35
CA VAL A 105 0.62 -4.30 -0.07
C VAL A 105 0.36 -4.76 1.37
N ALA A 106 1.07 -5.76 1.87
CA ALA A 106 0.94 -6.23 3.25
C ALA A 106 1.22 -5.11 4.27
N ILE A 107 2.36 -4.42 4.17
CA ILE A 107 2.68 -3.33 5.10
C ILE A 107 1.67 -2.17 4.97
N SER A 108 1.23 -1.86 3.75
CA SER A 108 0.30 -0.76 3.50
C SER A 108 -1.11 -1.06 4.03
N LEU A 109 -1.58 -2.30 3.89
CA LEU A 109 -2.88 -2.73 4.41
C LEU A 109 -2.88 -2.93 5.92
N GLY A 110 -1.74 -3.35 6.49
CA GLY A 110 -1.54 -3.38 7.93
C GLY A 110 -1.67 -1.98 8.53
N PHE A 111 -1.00 -1.01 7.92
CA PHE A 111 -1.10 0.40 8.28
C PHE A 111 -2.54 0.92 8.15
N ALA A 112 -3.15 0.75 6.98
CA ALA A 112 -4.50 1.21 6.68
C ALA A 112 -5.55 0.61 7.62
N THR A 113 -5.36 -0.63 8.07
CA THR A 113 -6.25 -1.31 9.02
C THR A 113 -6.28 -0.56 10.35
N VAL A 114 -5.11 -0.17 10.87
CA VAL A 114 -5.03 0.58 12.13
C VAL A 114 -5.63 1.96 11.99
N GLU A 115 -5.29 2.69 10.93
CA GLU A 115 -5.90 3.98 10.68
C GLU A 115 -7.42 3.90 10.60
N ASN A 116 -7.95 2.88 9.93
CA ASN A 116 -9.38 2.70 9.80
C ASN A 116 -10.03 2.39 11.16
N VAL A 117 -9.37 1.60 12.01
CA VAL A 117 -9.80 1.34 13.39
C VAL A 117 -9.75 2.63 14.23
N LEU A 118 -8.63 3.36 14.21
CA LEU A 118 -8.48 4.62 14.94
C LEU A 118 -9.51 5.64 14.48
N TYR A 119 -9.76 5.74 13.18
CA TYR A 119 -10.80 6.59 12.62
C TYR A 119 -12.19 6.20 13.16
N ALA A 120 -12.51 4.90 13.17
CA ALA A 120 -13.80 4.41 13.65
C ALA A 120 -14.01 4.73 15.14
N LEU A 121 -12.98 4.55 15.96
CA LEU A 121 -13.01 4.82 17.40
C LEU A 121 -13.07 6.31 17.70
N TYR A 122 -12.20 7.12 17.08
CA TYR A 122 -12.07 8.55 17.34
C TYR A 122 -13.31 9.33 16.88
N ASN A 123 -13.87 8.97 15.72
CA ASN A 123 -15.03 9.68 15.15
C ASN A 123 -16.37 9.05 15.54
N HIS A 124 -16.37 7.99 16.37
CA HIS A 124 -17.57 7.18 16.66
C HIS A 124 -18.34 6.80 15.38
N ALA A 125 -17.59 6.36 14.36
CA ALA A 125 -18.10 6.27 13.00
C ALA A 125 -19.21 5.23 12.86
N ALA A 126 -20.26 5.59 12.11
CA ALA A 126 -21.28 4.64 11.68
C ALA A 126 -20.77 3.72 10.56
N LEU A 127 -21.53 2.68 10.22
CA LEU A 127 -21.18 1.75 9.15
C LEU A 127 -21.01 2.42 7.78
N GLY A 128 -21.83 3.42 7.45
CA GLY A 128 -21.79 4.11 6.15
C GLY A 128 -20.41 4.72 5.82
N PRO A 129 -19.88 5.62 6.67
CA PRO A 129 -18.51 6.15 6.52
C PRO A 129 -17.44 5.06 6.43
N MET A 130 -17.57 3.97 7.20
CA MET A 130 -16.60 2.88 7.16
C MET A 130 -16.59 2.13 5.82
N LEU A 131 -17.74 2.00 5.15
CA LEU A 131 -17.81 1.42 3.80
C LEU A 131 -17.13 2.33 2.76
N VAL A 132 -17.31 3.64 2.88
CA VAL A 132 -16.57 4.61 2.04
C VAL A 132 -15.06 4.49 2.29
N ARG A 133 -14.65 4.36 3.56
CA ARG A 133 -13.25 4.16 3.93
C ARG A 133 -12.65 2.88 3.37
N ALA A 134 -13.41 1.79 3.38
CA ALA A 134 -13.02 0.52 2.78
C ALA A 134 -12.73 0.65 1.27
N LEU A 135 -13.57 1.38 0.54
CA LEU A 135 -13.48 1.52 -0.91
C LEU A 135 -12.43 2.54 -1.37
N LEU A 136 -12.15 3.55 -0.55
CA LEU A 136 -11.32 4.70 -0.95
C LEU A 136 -9.97 4.71 -0.22
N PRO A 137 -9.81 5.14 1.05
CA PRO A 137 -8.52 5.10 1.76
C PRO A 137 -7.86 3.73 1.82
N VAL A 138 -8.57 2.67 2.27
CA VAL A 138 -7.94 1.34 2.46
C VAL A 138 -7.50 0.74 1.12
N SER A 139 -8.37 0.88 0.13
CA SER A 139 -8.10 0.55 -1.28
C SER A 139 -6.95 1.38 -1.86
N GLY A 140 -6.89 2.68 -1.52
CA GLY A 140 -5.84 3.62 -1.91
C GLY A 140 -4.47 3.16 -1.39
N HIS A 141 -4.36 2.83 -0.10
CA HIS A 141 -3.13 2.27 0.46
C HIS A 141 -2.71 0.97 -0.21
N ALA A 142 -3.66 0.10 -0.59
CA ALA A 142 -3.33 -1.08 -1.40
C ALA A 142 -2.71 -0.66 -2.74
N MET A 143 -3.28 0.32 -3.44
CA MET A 143 -2.75 0.81 -4.73
C MET A 143 -1.38 1.48 -4.59
N PHE A 144 -1.18 2.29 -3.54
CA PHE A 144 0.13 2.89 -3.24
C PHE A 144 1.17 1.80 -2.96
N GLY A 145 0.80 0.78 -2.18
CA GLY A 145 1.59 -0.43 -1.95
C GLY A 145 1.93 -1.17 -3.23
N ILE A 146 0.99 -1.38 -4.17
CA ILE A 146 1.28 -2.02 -5.47
C ILE A 146 2.30 -1.20 -6.27
N ILE A 147 2.16 0.12 -6.29
CA ILE A 147 3.08 1.00 -7.02
C ILE A 147 4.48 0.93 -6.39
N MET A 148 4.56 1.01 -5.06
CA MET A 148 5.79 0.89 -4.27
C MET A 148 6.48 -0.45 -4.57
N GLY A 149 5.75 -1.54 -4.35
CA GLY A 149 6.22 -2.91 -4.47
C GLY A 149 6.65 -3.28 -5.88
N TYR A 150 5.89 -2.88 -6.90
CA TYR A 150 6.26 -3.12 -8.29
C TYR A 150 7.62 -2.49 -8.64
N HIS A 151 7.89 -1.27 -8.15
CA HIS A 151 9.16 -0.61 -8.41
C HIS A 151 10.28 -1.16 -7.52
N LEU A 152 10.00 -1.56 -6.27
CA LEU A 152 10.98 -2.27 -5.43
C LEU A 152 11.42 -3.58 -6.08
N GLY A 153 10.47 -4.44 -6.47
CA GLY A 153 10.74 -5.70 -7.15
C GLY A 153 11.51 -5.47 -8.45
N ARG A 154 11.05 -4.53 -9.28
CA ARG A 154 11.81 -4.17 -10.49
C ARG A 154 13.22 -3.70 -10.21
N ALA A 155 13.45 -2.94 -9.15
CA ALA A 155 14.79 -2.48 -8.83
C ALA A 155 15.71 -3.63 -8.42
N LYS A 156 15.20 -4.57 -7.61
CA LYS A 156 15.94 -5.75 -7.15
C LYS A 156 16.44 -6.61 -8.32
N PHE A 157 15.57 -6.84 -9.31
CA PHE A 157 15.87 -7.69 -10.48
C PHE A 157 16.32 -6.91 -11.73
N SER A 158 16.70 -5.63 -11.60
CA SER A 158 17.23 -4.84 -12.72
C SER A 158 18.76 -4.81 -12.75
N PRO A 159 19.38 -4.67 -13.94
CA PRO A 159 20.81 -4.41 -14.05
C PRO A 159 21.24 -3.14 -13.29
N SER A 160 22.42 -3.18 -12.68
CA SER A 160 22.94 -2.21 -11.71
C SER A 160 22.81 -0.73 -12.10
N GLY A 161 22.98 -0.39 -13.39
CA GLY A 161 22.91 1.00 -13.87
C GLY A 161 21.52 1.66 -13.76
N ARG A 162 20.44 0.90 -13.58
CA ARG A 162 19.06 1.44 -13.46
C ARG A 162 18.46 1.32 -12.07
N THR A 163 19.07 0.54 -11.18
CA THR A 163 18.53 0.21 -9.84
C THR A 163 18.20 1.45 -9.02
N ARG A 164 19.14 2.40 -8.89
CA ARG A 164 18.94 3.63 -8.09
C ARG A 164 17.75 4.46 -8.56
N ARG A 165 17.58 4.61 -9.88
CA ARG A 165 16.45 5.35 -10.45
C ARG A 165 15.12 4.64 -10.17
N ILE A 166 15.08 3.33 -10.29
CA ILE A 166 13.87 2.55 -10.06
C ILE A 166 13.51 2.52 -8.56
N LEU A 167 14.50 2.44 -7.66
CA LEU A 167 14.30 2.60 -6.21
C LEU A 167 13.74 3.98 -5.87
N ALA A 168 14.23 5.06 -6.49
CA ALA A 168 13.65 6.38 -6.28
C ALA A 168 12.16 6.40 -6.70
N LEU A 169 11.81 5.74 -7.82
CA LEU A 169 10.42 5.64 -8.27
C LEU A 169 9.53 4.80 -7.33
N SER A 170 10.09 3.85 -6.58
CA SER A 170 9.31 3.09 -5.61
C SER A 170 8.89 3.91 -4.39
N PHE A 171 9.56 5.03 -4.12
CA PHE A 171 9.12 5.99 -3.10
C PHE A 171 8.33 7.16 -3.70
N VAL A 172 8.86 7.80 -4.74
CA VAL A 172 8.30 9.05 -5.28
C VAL A 172 6.89 8.86 -5.85
N LEU A 173 6.61 7.73 -6.51
CA LEU A 173 5.28 7.54 -7.11
C LEU A 173 4.18 7.28 -6.07
N PRO A 174 4.34 6.38 -5.07
CA PRO A 174 3.37 6.25 -3.98
C PRO A 174 3.18 7.56 -3.21
N TRP A 175 4.29 8.23 -2.86
CA TRP A 175 4.26 9.53 -2.19
C TRP A 175 3.43 10.57 -2.96
N LEU A 176 3.68 10.69 -4.27
CA LEU A 176 2.95 11.65 -5.11
C LEU A 176 1.46 11.30 -5.20
N TRP A 177 1.12 10.04 -5.44
CA TRP A 177 -0.29 9.61 -5.56
C TRP A 177 -1.03 9.74 -4.23
N HIS A 178 -0.39 9.43 -3.11
CA HIS A 178 -0.98 9.60 -1.79
C HIS A 178 -1.15 11.10 -1.46
N GLY A 179 -0.14 11.94 -1.73
CA GLY A 179 -0.30 13.39 -1.51
C GLY A 179 -1.38 14.01 -2.39
N ILE A 180 -1.55 13.55 -3.64
CA ILE A 180 -2.68 13.97 -4.50
C ILE A 180 -4.02 13.53 -3.89
N TYR A 181 -4.08 12.32 -3.31
CA TYR A 181 -5.28 11.80 -2.67
C TYR A 181 -5.73 12.74 -1.54
N ASP A 182 -4.83 13.06 -0.61
CA ASP A 182 -5.12 13.93 0.53
C ASP A 182 -5.43 15.36 0.08
N PHE A 183 -4.69 15.86 -0.91
CA PHE A 183 -4.93 17.18 -1.47
C PHE A 183 -6.33 17.28 -2.09
N ILE A 184 -6.83 16.26 -2.78
CA ILE A 184 -8.20 16.27 -3.33
C ILE A 184 -9.24 16.37 -2.20
N ILE A 185 -9.08 15.57 -1.15
CA ILE A 185 -9.99 15.58 0.00
C ILE A 185 -10.01 16.95 0.68
N GLY A 186 -8.83 17.55 0.91
CA GLY A 186 -8.72 18.86 1.57
C GLY A 186 -9.10 20.05 0.69
N ALA A 187 -8.74 20.04 -0.59
CA ALA A 187 -9.01 21.16 -1.51
C ALA A 187 -10.47 21.22 -1.96
N THR A 188 -11.15 20.07 -2.04
CA THR A 188 -12.49 19.95 -2.65
C THR A 188 -13.51 19.25 -1.75
N PRO A 189 -13.71 19.66 -0.49
CA PRO A 189 -14.53 18.92 0.49
C PRO A 189 -15.99 18.69 0.06
N ASN A 190 -16.55 19.54 -0.82
CA ASN A 190 -17.92 19.39 -1.33
C ASN A 190 -18.00 18.64 -2.68
N TYR A 191 -16.89 18.47 -3.39
CA TYR A 191 -16.85 17.92 -4.75
C TYR A 191 -15.79 16.82 -4.94
N TRP A 192 -15.17 16.36 -3.85
CA TRP A 192 -14.04 15.43 -3.87
C TRP A 192 -14.35 14.17 -4.67
N ILE A 193 -15.60 13.70 -4.66
CA ILE A 193 -16.01 12.47 -5.36
C ILE A 193 -15.76 12.55 -6.87
N TRP A 194 -15.91 13.73 -7.47
CA TRP A 194 -15.71 13.95 -8.91
C TRP A 194 -14.24 13.85 -9.33
N PHE A 195 -13.31 14.05 -8.40
CA PHE A 195 -11.87 13.90 -8.63
C PHE A 195 -11.36 12.55 -8.13
N MET A 196 -11.87 12.09 -6.99
CA MET A 196 -11.43 10.88 -6.32
C MET A 196 -11.82 9.62 -7.08
N VAL A 197 -13.04 9.54 -7.61
CA VAL A 197 -13.48 8.34 -8.36
C VAL A 197 -12.65 8.13 -9.62
N PRO A 198 -12.43 9.13 -10.50
CA PRO A 198 -11.54 8.97 -11.65
C PRO A 198 -10.10 8.63 -11.24
N MET A 199 -9.57 9.26 -10.20
CA MET A 199 -8.24 8.95 -9.68
C MET A 199 -8.13 7.49 -9.24
N MET A 200 -9.08 7.00 -8.45
CA MET A 200 -9.11 5.61 -8.01
C MET A 200 -9.27 4.65 -9.18
N ALA A 201 -10.07 4.98 -10.20
CA ALA A 201 -10.17 4.17 -11.41
C ALA A 201 -8.82 4.06 -12.15
N VAL A 202 -8.08 5.17 -12.28
CA VAL A 202 -6.73 5.20 -12.86
C VAL A 202 -5.75 4.37 -12.03
N LEU A 203 -5.78 4.51 -10.71
CA LEU A 203 -4.92 3.74 -9.80
C LEU A 203 -5.19 2.24 -9.90
N TRP A 204 -6.45 1.82 -9.89
CA TRP A 204 -6.83 0.41 -10.02
C TRP A 204 -6.43 -0.16 -11.39
N TYR A 205 -6.80 0.51 -12.47
CA TYR A 205 -6.44 0.06 -13.82
C TYR A 205 -4.91 -0.05 -13.98
N GLY A 206 -4.18 1.01 -13.58
CA GLY A 206 -2.73 1.05 -13.65
C GLY A 206 -2.03 0.11 -12.65
N GLY A 207 -2.65 -0.18 -11.51
CA GLY A 207 -2.18 -1.10 -10.48
C GLY A 207 -2.30 -2.56 -10.94
N MET A 208 -3.46 -2.93 -11.48
CA MET A 208 -3.67 -4.26 -12.07
C MET A 208 -2.74 -4.52 -13.26
N GLY A 209 -2.47 -3.48 -14.06
CA GLY A 209 -1.44 -3.56 -15.11
C GLY A 209 -0.03 -3.84 -14.57
N LYS A 210 0.33 -3.32 -13.38
CA LYS A 210 1.62 -3.60 -12.72
C LYS A 210 1.66 -5.01 -12.15
N VAL A 211 0.57 -5.46 -11.51
CA VAL A 211 0.39 -6.85 -11.04
C VAL A 211 0.60 -7.84 -12.19
N ALA A 212 -0.02 -7.60 -13.34
CA ALA A 212 0.16 -8.46 -14.52
C ALA A 212 1.60 -8.44 -15.04
N ARG A 213 2.24 -7.27 -15.09
CA ARG A 213 3.64 -7.13 -15.56
C ARG A 213 4.65 -7.77 -14.62
N ALA A 214 4.43 -7.71 -13.31
CA ALA A 214 5.29 -8.36 -12.31
C ALA A 214 5.22 -9.88 -12.46
N ASN A 215 4.01 -10.44 -12.44
CA ASN A 215 3.77 -11.86 -12.72
C ASN A 215 4.42 -12.31 -14.04
N ASN A 216 4.24 -11.56 -15.13
CA ASN A 216 4.80 -11.93 -16.44
C ASN A 216 6.33 -11.96 -16.49
N ARG A 217 7.01 -11.37 -15.49
CA ARG A 217 8.46 -11.33 -15.33
C ARG A 217 8.98 -12.30 -14.25
N SER A 218 8.10 -13.10 -13.66
CA SER A 218 8.50 -14.17 -12.74
C SER A 218 9.47 -15.13 -13.44
N PRO A 219 10.59 -15.49 -12.79
CA PRO A 219 11.49 -16.53 -13.30
C PRO A 219 10.85 -17.93 -13.26
N PHE A 220 9.92 -18.16 -12.32
CA PHE A 220 9.25 -19.45 -12.12
C PHE A 220 8.16 -19.75 -13.16
N ARG A 221 7.80 -18.76 -13.99
CA ARG A 221 6.84 -18.92 -15.08
C ARG A 221 7.20 -20.02 -16.08
N LEU A 222 8.48 -20.25 -16.35
CA LEU A 222 8.93 -21.29 -17.28
C LEU A 222 8.77 -22.69 -16.67
N ALA A 223 9.15 -22.86 -15.41
CA ALA A 223 9.02 -24.13 -14.68
C ALA A 223 7.56 -24.60 -14.65
N LYS A 224 6.63 -23.71 -14.30
CA LYS A 224 5.20 -24.02 -14.29
C LYS A 224 4.65 -24.40 -15.67
N ARG A 225 5.14 -23.77 -16.74
CA ARG A 225 4.73 -24.11 -18.11
C ARG A 225 5.20 -25.51 -18.51
N GLU A 226 6.39 -25.92 -18.08
CA GLU A 226 6.90 -27.27 -18.34
C GLU A 226 6.09 -28.33 -17.57
N GLU A 227 5.72 -28.07 -16.32
CA GLU A 227 4.82 -28.94 -15.55
C GLU A 227 3.45 -29.11 -16.24
N GLU A 228 2.82 -28.02 -16.69
CA GLU A 228 1.52 -28.05 -17.38
C GLU A 228 1.56 -28.81 -18.72
N VAL A 229 2.70 -28.82 -19.42
CA VAL A 229 2.86 -29.54 -20.70
C VAL A 229 3.15 -31.04 -20.49
N ASN A 230 3.70 -31.41 -19.34
CA ASN A 230 4.08 -32.78 -19.00
C ASN A 230 2.96 -33.58 -18.27
N LEU A 231 1.82 -32.95 -17.99
CA LEU A 231 0.59 -33.56 -17.46
C LEU A 231 -0.39 -33.91 -18.58
#